data_AF-A0A0G0EAN4-F1
#
_entry.id   AF-A0A0G0EAN4-F1
#
_cell.length_a   1.000
_cell.length_b   1.000
_cell.length_c   1.000
_cell.angle_alpha   90.00
_cell.angle_beta   90.00
_cell.angle_gamma   90.00
#
_symmetry.space_group_name_H-M   'P 1'
#
loop_
_entity.id
_entity.type
_entity.pdbx_description
1 polymer ?
#
loop_
_entity_poly.entity_id
_entity_poly.type
_entity_poly.pdbx_seq_one_letter_code
_entity_poly.pdbx_strand_id
1 'polypeptide(L)'
;MLDYILVIYSTYMNMKKKGGILILFLLFALFTSKVHGADASFSFYPSSGIVENVQEGFTVDVLINSGGYELSKARAVIKFDPSVLQLTQASRNNTLFELWPTDQSTTDNGNGIVMLTGYTTSDGVTSFYKTQTSSDVFARLKFDIVDESAEEILLRFEYSG
;
A
#
# COMPACT_ATOMS: atom_id res chain seq x y z
N MET A 1 6.04 36.74 -63.31
CA MET A 1 5.27 37.36 -62.20
C MET A 1 4.31 36.35 -61.56
N LEU A 2 3.54 35.59 -62.37
CA LEU A 2 2.62 34.55 -61.88
C LEU A 2 3.32 33.41 -61.09
N ASP A 3 4.46 32.91 -61.57
CA ASP A 3 5.20 31.81 -60.92
C ASP A 3 5.74 32.20 -59.54
N TYR A 4 6.14 33.47 -59.38
CA TYR A 4 6.65 34.01 -58.12
C TYR A 4 5.55 34.06 -57.04
N ILE A 5 4.31 34.42 -57.44
CA ILE A 5 3.15 34.44 -56.54
C ILE A 5 2.76 33.02 -56.11
N LEU A 6 2.81 32.04 -57.02
CA LEU A 6 2.54 30.63 -56.75
C LEU A 6 3.54 30.00 -55.76
N VAL A 7 4.83 30.34 -55.88
CA VAL A 7 5.90 29.87 -54.97
C VAL A 7 5.74 30.46 -53.56
N ILE A 8 5.41 31.76 -53.45
CA ILE A 8 5.15 32.40 -52.14
C ILE A 8 3.91 31.77 -51.48
N TYR A 9 2.84 31.56 -52.26
CA TYR A 9 1.60 30.98 -51.75
C TYR A 9 1.77 29.53 -51.28
N SER A 10 2.50 28.70 -52.04
CA SER A 10 2.78 27.31 -51.65
C SER A 10 3.67 27.21 -50.40
N THR A 11 4.67 28.08 -50.28
CA THR A 11 5.55 28.18 -49.11
C THR A 11 4.77 28.59 -47.86
N TYR A 12 3.89 29.59 -47.99
CA TYR A 12 3.02 30.06 -46.91
C TYR A 12 2.03 28.98 -46.43
N MET A 13 1.42 28.23 -47.36
CA MET A 13 0.53 27.10 -47.00
C MET A 13 1.29 25.97 -46.27
N ASN A 14 2.52 25.66 -46.67
CA ASN A 14 3.34 24.64 -46.01
C ASN A 14 3.78 25.09 -44.59
N MET A 15 4.04 26.37 -44.38
CA MET A 15 4.32 26.93 -43.05
C MET A 15 3.09 26.88 -42.12
N LYS A 16 1.88 27.16 -42.63
CA LYS A 16 0.63 27.02 -41.86
C LYS A 16 0.36 25.58 -41.42
N LYS A 17 0.59 24.60 -42.31
CA LYS A 17 0.43 23.16 -41.99
C LYS A 17 1.42 22.73 -40.90
N LYS A 18 2.70 23.13 -41.01
CA LYS A 18 3.72 22.85 -39.99
C LYS A 18 3.37 23.51 -38.64
N GLY A 19 2.88 24.75 -38.66
CA GLY A 19 2.39 25.45 -37.46
C GLY A 19 1.19 24.76 -36.82
N GLY A 20 0.23 24.30 -37.63
CA GLY A 20 -0.91 23.52 -37.14
C GLY A 20 -0.49 22.18 -36.50
N ILE A 21 0.45 21.48 -37.11
CA ILE A 21 1.02 20.23 -36.55
C ILE A 21 1.75 20.51 -35.23
N LEU A 22 2.53 21.59 -35.15
CA LEU A 22 3.23 21.99 -33.93
C LEU A 22 2.23 22.32 -32.80
N ILE A 23 1.17 23.07 -33.10
CA ILE A 23 0.12 23.40 -32.12
C ILE A 23 -0.63 22.15 -31.66
N LEU A 24 -0.94 21.22 -32.57
CA LEU A 24 -1.58 19.95 -32.22
C LEU A 24 -0.70 19.09 -31.32
N PHE A 25 0.61 19.03 -31.60
CA PHE A 25 1.58 18.34 -30.76
C PHE A 25 1.69 18.99 -29.36
N LEU A 26 1.69 20.33 -29.31
CA LEU A 26 1.74 21.07 -28.04
C LEU A 26 0.46 20.91 -27.22
N LEU A 27 -0.70 20.83 -27.88
CA LEU A 27 -1.98 20.51 -27.24
C LEU A 27 -1.99 19.08 -26.69
N PHE A 28 -1.42 18.11 -27.42
CA PHE A 28 -1.34 16.72 -26.95
C PHE A 28 -0.43 16.57 -25.72
N ALA A 29 0.64 17.36 -25.63
CA ALA A 29 1.53 17.39 -24.46
C ALA A 29 0.86 17.93 -23.19
N LEU A 30 -0.27 18.65 -23.29
CA LEU A 30 -1.03 19.14 -22.13
C LEU A 30 -1.94 18.07 -21.50
N PHE A 31 -2.14 16.91 -22.15
CA PHE A 31 -3.00 15.82 -21.67
C PHE A 31 -2.23 14.68 -21.00
N THR A 32 -1.09 14.96 -20.34
CA THR A 32 -0.42 13.94 -19.53
C THR A 32 -1.12 13.81 -18.17
N SER A 33 -1.98 12.81 -18.03
CA SER A 33 -2.49 12.40 -16.71
C SER A 33 -1.35 11.81 -15.90
N LYS A 34 -1.09 12.32 -14.69
CA LYS A 34 -0.22 11.62 -13.74
C LYS A 34 -0.97 10.39 -13.24
N VAL A 35 -0.61 9.21 -13.74
CA VAL A 35 -1.06 7.95 -13.15
C VAL A 35 -0.18 7.71 -11.93
N HIS A 36 -0.75 7.89 -10.74
CA HIS A 36 -0.14 7.38 -9.52
C HIS A 36 -0.41 5.88 -9.48
N GLY A 37 0.66 5.06 -9.54
CA GLY A 37 0.54 3.66 -9.15
C GLY A 37 0.14 3.60 -7.68
N ALA A 38 -0.71 2.65 -7.32
CA ALA A 38 -0.93 2.38 -5.90
C ALA A 38 0.40 1.90 -5.31
N ASP A 39 0.88 2.55 -4.25
CA ASP A 39 2.05 2.06 -3.52
C ASP A 39 1.65 0.84 -2.69
N ALA A 40 2.64 0.01 -2.36
CA ALA A 40 2.43 -1.08 -1.42
C ALA A 40 1.99 -0.51 -0.06
N SER A 41 0.97 -1.11 0.55
CA SER A 41 0.34 -0.58 1.75
C SER A 41 -0.18 -1.67 2.68
N PHE A 42 -0.33 -1.28 3.95
CA PHE A 42 -1.05 -2.05 4.96
C PHE A 42 -2.31 -1.31 5.39
N SER A 43 -3.34 -2.06 5.78
CA SER A 43 -4.56 -1.51 6.38
C SER A 43 -5.10 -2.46 7.46
N PHE A 44 -6.03 -1.95 8.27
CA PHE A 44 -6.73 -2.77 9.26
C PHE A 44 -8.12 -3.15 8.75
N TYR A 45 -8.55 -4.37 9.06
CA TYR A 45 -9.92 -4.83 8.86
C TYR A 45 -10.45 -5.53 10.12
N PRO A 46 -11.62 -5.10 10.66
CA PRO A 46 -12.31 -3.87 10.28
C PRO A 46 -11.45 -2.63 10.57
N SER A 47 -11.65 -1.53 9.83
CA SER A 47 -10.88 -0.29 10.02
C SER A 47 -11.32 0.49 11.25
N SER A 48 -12.57 0.27 11.68
CA SER A 48 -13.18 0.83 12.88
C SER A 48 -14.40 -0.02 13.25
N GLY A 49 -14.85 0.09 14.50
CA GLY A 49 -16.01 -0.65 15.00
C GLY A 49 -16.26 -0.36 16.46
N ILE A 50 -17.26 -1.04 17.02
CA ILE A 50 -17.57 -1.01 18.45
C ILE A 50 -17.29 -2.41 18.99
N VAL A 51 -16.59 -2.49 20.13
CA VAL A 51 -16.37 -3.76 20.82
C VAL A 51 -17.62 -4.07 21.63
N GLU A 52 -18.40 -5.06 21.21
CA GLU A 52 -19.67 -5.41 21.85
C GLU A 52 -19.48 -6.09 23.22
N ASN A 53 -18.43 -6.91 23.36
CA ASN A 53 -18.10 -7.60 24.60
C ASN A 53 -16.65 -7.35 24.99
N VAL A 54 -16.45 -6.47 25.97
CA VAL A 54 -15.12 -6.06 26.46
C VAL A 54 -14.33 -7.24 27.03
N GLN A 55 -15.00 -8.23 27.63
CA GLN A 55 -14.37 -9.41 28.23
C GLN A 55 -13.84 -10.42 27.19
N GLU A 56 -14.38 -10.42 25.97
CA GLU A 56 -13.89 -11.27 24.89
C GLU A 56 -12.78 -10.62 24.07
N GLY A 57 -12.59 -9.31 24.24
CA GLY A 57 -11.68 -8.52 23.45
C GLY A 57 -12.15 -8.39 22.00
N PHE A 58 -11.20 -8.22 21.08
CA PHE A 58 -11.51 -8.11 19.66
C PHE A 58 -10.38 -8.64 18.78
N THR A 59 -10.69 -8.82 17.49
CA THR A 59 -9.76 -9.30 16.48
C THR A 59 -9.66 -8.29 15.34
N VAL A 60 -8.44 -8.04 14.89
CA VAL A 60 -8.16 -7.19 13.72
C VAL A 60 -7.22 -7.92 12.77
N ASP A 61 -7.60 -7.93 11.50
CA ASP A 61 -6.76 -8.39 10.41
C ASP A 61 -5.90 -7.21 9.90
N VAL A 62 -4.60 -7.46 9.80
CA VAL A 62 -3.66 -6.61 9.07
C VAL A 62 -3.69 -7.07 7.62
N LEU A 63 -4.19 -6.24 6.72
CA LEU A 63 -4.25 -6.51 5.30
C LEU A 63 -3.02 -5.95 4.60
N ILE A 64 -2.51 -6.66 3.60
CA ILE A 64 -1.42 -6.22 2.72
C ILE A 64 -1.92 -6.04 1.29
N ASN A 65 -1.50 -4.95 0.65
CA ASN A 65 -1.69 -4.69 -0.77
C ASN A 65 -0.33 -4.35 -1.38
N SER A 66 0.08 -5.04 -2.45
CA SER A 66 1.37 -4.82 -3.09
C SER A 66 1.38 -3.66 -4.09
N GLY A 67 0.24 -3.03 -4.35
CA GLY A 67 0.14 -1.94 -5.32
C GLY A 67 0.39 -2.38 -6.77
N GLY A 68 0.36 -3.68 -7.04
CA GLY A 68 0.70 -4.27 -8.34
C GLY A 68 2.18 -4.62 -8.51
N TYR A 69 3.01 -4.37 -7.49
CA TYR A 69 4.42 -4.76 -7.46
C TYR A 69 4.60 -6.17 -6.89
N GLU A 70 5.72 -6.80 -7.23
CA GLU A 70 6.19 -8.02 -6.59
C GLU A 70 7.00 -7.65 -5.34
N LEU A 71 6.61 -8.21 -4.19
CA LEU A 71 7.24 -7.96 -2.90
C LEU A 71 8.02 -9.20 -2.47
N SER A 72 9.34 -9.07 -2.36
CA SER A 72 10.20 -10.07 -1.72
C SER A 72 10.20 -9.95 -0.20
N LYS A 73 9.76 -8.81 0.34
CA LYS A 73 9.75 -8.52 1.78
C LYS A 73 8.56 -7.63 2.12
N ALA A 74 7.93 -7.90 3.24
CA ALA A 74 6.96 -6.99 3.85
C ALA A 74 7.16 -6.94 5.37
N ARG A 75 7.12 -5.73 5.92
CA ARG A 75 7.25 -5.50 7.36
C ARG A 75 6.12 -4.62 7.83
N ALA A 76 5.32 -5.14 8.75
CA ALA A 76 4.31 -4.36 9.45
C ALA A 76 4.78 -4.10 10.88
N VAL A 77 4.74 -2.84 11.30
CA VAL A 77 4.94 -2.42 12.69
C VAL A 77 3.65 -1.77 13.15
N ILE A 78 2.99 -2.38 14.13
CA ILE A 78 1.73 -1.92 14.71
C ILE A 78 2.02 -1.45 16.13
N LYS A 79 1.54 -0.25 16.45
CA LYS A 79 1.51 0.31 17.79
C LYS A 79 0.10 0.28 18.37
N PHE A 80 0.02 -0.05 19.66
CA PHE A 80 -1.18 0.00 20.48
C PHE A 80 -0.85 0.60 21.84
N ASP A 81 -1.86 1.06 22.57
CA ASP A 81 -1.68 1.53 23.95
C ASP A 81 -1.67 0.33 24.91
N PRO A 82 -0.52 0.04 25.56
CA PRO A 82 -0.41 -1.12 26.46
C PRO A 82 -1.14 -0.95 27.79
N SER A 83 -1.59 0.26 28.14
CA SER A 83 -2.44 0.49 29.31
C SER A 83 -3.90 0.13 29.03
N VAL A 84 -4.31 0.15 27.77
CA VAL A 84 -5.69 -0.14 27.33
C VAL A 84 -5.82 -1.55 26.77
N LEU A 85 -4.81 -2.02 26.05
CA LEU A 85 -4.86 -3.28 25.30
C LEU A 85 -3.73 -4.22 25.68
N GLN A 86 -4.02 -5.52 25.58
CA GLN A 86 -3.03 -6.57 25.65
C GLN A 86 -3.16 -7.49 24.43
N LEU A 87 -2.09 -7.63 23.65
CA LEU A 87 -2.03 -8.62 22.58
C LEU A 87 -2.00 -10.02 23.19
N THR A 88 -2.95 -10.85 22.80
CA THR A 88 -3.00 -12.26 23.21
C THR A 88 -2.56 -13.21 22.11
N GLN A 89 -2.72 -12.83 20.84
CA GLN A 89 -2.30 -13.66 19.73
C GLN A 89 -1.95 -12.83 18.48
N ALA A 90 -0.86 -13.22 17.80
CA ALA A 90 -0.49 -12.71 16.47
C ALA A 90 -0.29 -13.87 15.51
N SER A 91 -1.28 -14.13 14.65
CA SER A 91 -1.30 -15.23 13.70
C SER A 91 -0.87 -14.74 12.32
N ARG A 92 0.29 -15.18 11.85
CA ARG A 92 0.86 -14.78 10.56
C ARG A 92 0.26 -15.63 9.43
N ASN A 93 0.11 -15.06 8.25
CA ASN A 93 -0.27 -15.83 7.07
C ASN A 93 0.96 -16.41 6.36
N ASN A 94 1.32 -17.65 6.71
CA ASN A 94 2.52 -18.32 6.21
C ASN A 94 2.45 -18.69 4.71
N THR A 95 1.34 -18.44 4.01
CA THR A 95 1.25 -18.70 2.56
C THR A 95 1.75 -17.52 1.72
N LEU A 96 1.86 -16.32 2.30
CA LEU A 96 2.27 -15.12 1.57
C LEU A 96 3.79 -14.98 1.44
N PHE A 97 4.52 -15.47 2.44
CA PHE A 97 5.98 -15.40 2.52
C PHE A 97 6.55 -16.69 3.10
N GLU A 98 7.71 -17.11 2.60
CA GLU A 98 8.35 -18.36 3.00
C GLU A 98 8.95 -18.31 4.41
N LEU A 99 9.55 -17.18 4.76
CA LEU A 99 10.32 -17.00 5.98
C LEU A 99 9.71 -15.89 6.83
N TRP A 100 9.67 -16.16 8.13
CA TRP A 100 9.18 -15.23 9.14
C TRP A 100 10.20 -15.12 10.29
N PRO A 101 11.34 -14.44 10.04
CA PRO A 101 12.45 -14.33 10.98
C PRO A 101 12.01 -13.85 12.37
N THR A 102 12.42 -14.59 13.41
CA THR A 102 12.13 -14.27 14.81
C THR A 102 12.98 -13.13 15.34
N ASP A 103 14.14 -12.86 14.74
CA ASP A 103 15.02 -11.74 15.06
C ASP A 103 14.54 -10.40 14.45
N GLN A 104 13.69 -10.46 13.43
CA GLN A 104 13.07 -9.28 12.78
C GLN A 104 11.56 -9.18 13.03
N SER A 105 11.04 -9.94 13.98
CA SER A 105 9.65 -9.89 14.41
C SER A 105 9.61 -9.87 15.93
N THR A 106 8.82 -8.97 16.53
CA THR A 106 8.66 -8.89 17.98
C THR A 106 7.22 -8.62 18.35
N THR A 107 6.79 -9.13 19.51
CA THR A 107 5.54 -8.77 20.15
C THR A 107 5.87 -8.34 21.57
N ASP A 108 5.60 -7.09 21.89
CA ASP A 108 5.96 -6.48 23.16
C ASP A 108 4.74 -5.75 23.74
N ASN A 109 4.06 -6.43 24.67
CA ASN A 109 2.93 -5.85 25.40
C ASN A 109 3.34 -4.73 26.37
N GLY A 110 4.60 -4.64 26.79
CA GLY A 110 5.06 -3.56 27.68
C GLY A 110 5.25 -2.24 26.92
N ASN A 111 5.72 -2.33 25.68
CA ASN A 111 5.94 -1.17 24.82
C ASN A 111 4.80 -0.92 23.80
N GLY A 112 3.81 -1.81 23.75
CA GLY A 112 2.67 -1.68 22.84
C GLY A 112 3.04 -1.91 21.37
N ILE A 113 3.90 -2.89 21.07
CA ILE A 113 4.46 -3.09 19.72
C ILE A 113 4.18 -4.50 19.19
N VAL A 114 3.73 -4.58 17.94
CA VAL A 114 3.70 -5.80 17.13
C VAL A 114 4.49 -5.55 15.85
N MET A 115 5.65 -6.17 15.70
CA MET A 115 6.45 -6.15 14.49
C MET A 115 6.45 -7.53 13.85
N LEU A 116 6.07 -7.61 12.59
CA LEU A 116 6.03 -8.84 11.81
C LEU A 116 6.74 -8.61 10.48
N THR A 117 7.75 -9.43 10.18
CA THR A 117 8.49 -9.38 8.91
C THR A 117 8.32 -10.71 8.17
N GLY A 118 7.76 -10.66 6.97
CA GLY A 118 7.71 -11.75 6.01
C GLY A 118 8.74 -11.53 4.90
N TYR A 119 9.41 -12.60 4.49
CA TYR A 119 10.45 -12.55 3.47
C TYR A 119 10.41 -13.80 2.56
N THR A 120 10.66 -13.58 1.26
CA THR A 120 10.78 -14.61 0.23
C THR A 120 12.05 -14.34 -0.58
N THR A 121 12.83 -15.38 -0.81
CA THR A 121 14.09 -15.30 -1.57
C THR A 121 13.86 -15.63 -3.05
N SER A 122 14.73 -15.15 -3.95
CA SER A 122 14.62 -15.45 -5.38
C SER A 122 14.88 -16.92 -5.73
N ASP A 123 15.59 -17.63 -4.86
CA ASP A 123 15.84 -19.08 -4.91
C ASP A 123 14.82 -19.88 -4.11
N GLY A 124 13.77 -19.22 -3.61
CA GLY A 124 12.64 -19.83 -2.93
C GLY A 124 11.76 -20.68 -3.84
N VAL A 125 10.90 -21.49 -3.22
CA VAL A 125 9.85 -22.30 -3.87
C VAL A 125 8.61 -21.45 -4.16
N THR A 126 8.36 -20.43 -3.34
CA THR A 126 7.24 -19.50 -3.43
C THR A 126 7.66 -18.28 -4.22
N SER A 127 6.83 -17.85 -5.17
CA SER A 127 7.05 -16.60 -5.90
C SER A 127 6.95 -15.38 -4.97
N PHE A 128 7.54 -14.25 -5.38
CA PHE A 128 7.34 -12.99 -4.67
C PHE A 128 5.86 -12.63 -4.56
N TYR A 129 5.48 -12.08 -3.41
CA TYR A 129 4.10 -11.76 -3.12
C TYR A 129 3.61 -10.66 -4.06
N LYS A 130 2.45 -10.87 -4.69
CA LYS A 130 1.77 -9.86 -5.50
C LYS A 130 0.29 -9.98 -5.26
N THR A 131 -0.33 -8.87 -4.87
CA THR A 131 -1.78 -8.81 -4.73
C THR A 131 -2.44 -9.07 -6.08
N GLN A 132 -3.41 -9.98 -6.09
CA GLN A 132 -4.14 -10.35 -7.29
C GLN A 132 -5.33 -9.39 -7.49
N THR A 133 -6.45 -9.66 -6.81
CA THR A 133 -7.69 -8.89 -6.96
C THR A 133 -7.98 -7.97 -5.80
N SER A 134 -7.64 -8.38 -4.57
CA SER A 134 -7.93 -7.67 -3.33
C SER A 134 -6.82 -7.93 -2.33
N SER A 135 -6.66 -7.04 -1.36
CA SER A 135 -5.70 -7.20 -0.27
C SER A 135 -5.85 -8.54 0.44
N ASP A 136 -4.73 -9.14 0.83
CA ASP A 136 -4.71 -10.41 1.57
C ASP A 136 -4.50 -10.16 3.06
N VAL A 137 -4.94 -11.09 3.91
CA VAL A 137 -4.62 -11.04 5.34
C VAL A 137 -3.15 -11.38 5.52
N PHE A 138 -2.35 -10.39 5.92
CA PHE A 138 -0.94 -10.56 6.29
C PHE A 138 -0.79 -11.21 7.65
N ALA A 139 -1.59 -10.74 8.62
CA ALA A 139 -1.66 -11.32 9.95
C ALA A 139 -3.01 -11.02 10.62
N ARG A 140 -3.42 -11.88 11.54
CA ARG A 140 -4.58 -11.68 12.42
C ARG A 140 -4.10 -11.45 13.85
N LEU A 141 -4.49 -10.32 14.43
CA LEU A 141 -4.14 -9.91 15.78
C LEU A 141 -5.38 -10.05 16.68
N LYS A 142 -5.20 -10.66 17.85
CA LYS A 142 -6.23 -10.73 18.90
C LYS A 142 -5.75 -9.92 20.10
N PHE A 143 -6.63 -9.05 20.58
CA PHE A 143 -6.40 -8.20 21.74
C PHE A 143 -7.46 -8.45 22.80
N ASP A 144 -7.03 -8.46 24.04
CA ASP A 144 -7.90 -8.30 25.21
C ASP A 144 -7.89 -6.82 25.62
N ILE A 145 -8.97 -6.34 26.23
CA ILE A 145 -9.08 -4.98 26.74
C ILE A 145 -8.76 -5.01 28.23
N VAL A 146 -7.73 -4.26 28.62
CA VAL A 146 -7.24 -4.17 29.99
C VAL A 146 -7.91 -3.01 30.75
N ASP A 147 -8.14 -1.88 30.06
CA ASP A 147 -8.90 -0.76 30.60
C ASP A 147 -10.31 -0.74 30.00
N GLU A 148 -11.26 -1.33 30.73
CA GLU A 148 -12.68 -1.36 30.33
C GLU A 148 -13.34 0.03 30.33
N SER A 149 -12.71 1.04 30.94
CA SER A 149 -13.21 2.41 30.96
C SER A 149 -12.77 3.25 29.76
N ALA A 150 -11.88 2.71 28.91
CA ALA A 150 -11.40 3.41 27.73
C ALA A 150 -12.52 3.66 26.72
N GLU A 151 -12.73 4.93 26.38
CA GLU A 151 -13.75 5.34 25.39
C GLU A 151 -13.25 5.15 23.94
N GLU A 152 -11.94 5.14 23.73
CA GLU A 152 -11.32 5.01 22.41
C GLU A 152 -10.17 4.00 22.44
N ILE A 153 -10.17 3.11 21.45
CA ILE A 153 -9.11 2.14 21.21
C ILE A 153 -8.52 2.41 19.83
N LEU A 154 -7.20 2.60 19.77
CA LEU A 154 -6.53 3.00 18.53
C LEU A 154 -5.31 2.14 18.23
N LEU A 155 -5.31 1.57 17.03
CA LEU A 155 -4.17 0.89 16.44
C LEU A 155 -3.54 1.78 15.37
N ARG A 156 -2.21 1.82 15.31
CA ARG A 156 -1.48 2.64 14.33
C ARG A 156 -0.38 1.83 13.67
N PHE A 157 -0.21 2.01 12.36
CA PHE A 157 1.01 1.58 11.70
C PHE A 157 2.13 2.58 11.99
N GLU A 158 3.31 2.06 12.31
CA GLU A 158 4.54 2.83 12.31
C GLU A 158 5.26 2.58 10.98
N TYR A 159 5.38 3.62 10.17
CA TYR A 159 6.01 3.50 8.86
C TYR A 159 7.53 3.39 9.05
N SER A 160 8.06 2.18 9.01
CA SER A 160 9.47 1.94 8.75
C SER A 160 9.59 1.64 7.26
N GLY A 161 10.06 2.63 6.49
CA GLY A 161 10.16 2.57 5.02
C GLY A 161 10.91 1.36 4.46
#